data_AF-A0A1V9Z3V2-F1
#
_entry.id   AF-A0A1V9Z3V2-F1
#
_cell.length_a   1.000
_cell.length_b   1.000
_cell.length_c   1.000
_cell.angle_alpha   90.00
_cell.angle_beta   90.00
_cell.angle_gamma   90.00
#
_symmetry.space_group_name_H-M   'P 1'
#
loop_
_entity.id
_entity.type
_entity.pdbx_description
1 polymer ?
#
loop_
_entity_poly.entity_id
_entity_poly.type
_entity_poly.pdbx_seq_one_letter_code
_entity_poly.pdbx_strand_id
1 'polypeptide(L)'
;MYDDLTTLHNAIQGLRTLDATFVCFMATQYCWVDFSQRWELGHIAIRQAHYYSRYKSNGAMYLESVLRNIEFAAWTNFNLDSSLIRDVVEIWNAGTPLIKKLVNGNRT
;
A
#
# COMPACT_ATOMS: atom_id res chain seq x y z
N MET A 1 -2.23 -27.50 -2.34
CA MET A 1 -2.29 -27.36 -0.86
C MET A 1 -1.87 -25.95 -0.41
N TYR A 2 -2.28 -24.89 -1.13
CA TYR A 2 -2.12 -23.47 -0.69
C TYR A 2 -3.19 -22.53 -1.31
N ASP A 3 -4.17 -23.04 -2.07
CA ASP A 3 -5.15 -22.19 -2.78
C ASP A 3 -5.95 -21.31 -1.82
N ASP A 4 -6.22 -21.80 -0.59
CA ASP A 4 -6.96 -21.03 0.41
C ASP A 4 -6.23 -19.74 0.81
N LEU A 5 -4.90 -19.71 0.82
CA LEU A 5 -4.10 -18.51 1.16
C LEU A 5 -4.12 -17.45 0.05
N THR A 6 -4.64 -17.77 -1.13
CA THR A 6 -4.75 -16.81 -2.25
C THR A 6 -6.08 -16.07 -2.28
N THR A 7 -7.01 -16.40 -1.38
CA THR A 7 -8.30 -15.72 -1.29
C THR A 7 -8.15 -14.28 -0.78
N LEU A 8 -9.00 -13.38 -1.27
CA LEU A 8 -9.03 -11.99 -0.80
C LEU A 8 -9.24 -11.89 0.72
N HIS A 9 -10.09 -12.75 1.28
CA HIS A 9 -10.36 -12.78 2.70
C HIS A 9 -9.08 -13.07 3.51
N ASN A 10 -8.33 -14.10 3.12
CA ASN A 10 -7.10 -14.48 3.83
C ASN A 10 -5.98 -13.46 3.63
N ALA A 11 -5.91 -12.80 2.46
CA ALA A 11 -5.00 -11.68 2.25
C ALA A 11 -5.30 -10.50 3.20
N ILE A 12 -6.58 -10.12 3.37
CA ILE A 12 -6.99 -9.06 4.29
C ILE A 12 -6.70 -9.45 5.73
N GLN A 13 -7.06 -10.66 6.15
CA GLN A 13 -6.78 -11.14 7.52
C GLN A 13 -5.27 -11.16 7.78
N GLY A 14 -4.48 -11.70 6.85
CA GLY A 14 -3.03 -11.75 6.94
C GLY A 14 -2.42 -10.37 7.16
N LEU A 15 -2.80 -9.38 6.33
CA LEU A 15 -2.33 -7.99 6.49
C LEU A 15 -2.73 -7.38 7.84
N ARG A 16 -3.95 -7.64 8.33
CA ARG A 16 -4.43 -7.10 9.61
C ARG A 16 -3.75 -7.70 10.83
N THR A 17 -3.26 -8.92 10.71
CA THR A 17 -2.50 -9.60 11.76
C THR A 17 -0.98 -9.44 11.62
N LEU A 18 -0.51 -8.94 10.48
CA LEU A 18 0.90 -8.70 10.20
C LEU A 18 1.42 -7.59 11.12
N ASP A 19 2.59 -7.80 11.72
CA ASP A 19 3.31 -6.70 12.36
C ASP A 19 3.68 -5.67 11.29
N ALA A 20 3.22 -4.44 11.50
CA ALA A 20 3.32 -3.33 10.56
C ALA A 20 4.76 -3.10 10.07
N THR A 21 5.78 -3.41 10.87
CA THR A 21 7.20 -3.28 10.48
C THR A 21 7.58 -4.16 9.28
N PHE A 22 6.89 -5.29 9.08
CA PHE A 22 7.16 -6.20 7.96
C PHE A 22 6.67 -5.69 6.60
N VAL A 23 5.80 -4.68 6.58
CA VAL A 23 5.23 -4.12 5.35
C VAL A 23 6.31 -3.56 4.43
N CYS A 24 7.38 -3.02 5.00
CA CYS A 24 8.52 -2.48 4.27
C CYS A 24 9.32 -3.55 3.52
N PHE A 25 9.14 -4.82 3.87
CA PHE A 25 9.83 -5.97 3.30
C PHE A 25 8.94 -6.79 2.35
N MET A 26 7.71 -6.32 2.05
CA MET A 26 6.84 -6.99 1.10
C MET A 26 7.45 -6.97 -0.31
N ALA A 27 7.61 -8.14 -0.91
CA ALA A 27 8.10 -8.31 -2.28
C ALA A 27 7.00 -7.98 -3.32
N THR A 28 6.44 -6.77 -3.24
CA THR A 28 5.36 -6.30 -4.12
C THR A 28 5.82 -5.06 -4.89
N GLN A 29 5.72 -5.12 -6.21
CA GLN A 29 5.97 -3.95 -7.05
C GLN A 29 4.69 -3.14 -7.17
N TYR A 30 4.51 -2.14 -6.30
CA TYR A 30 3.36 -1.24 -6.41
C TYR A 30 3.41 -0.43 -7.70
N CYS A 31 2.24 -0.24 -8.32
CA CYS A 31 2.04 0.52 -9.55
C CYS A 31 1.35 1.85 -9.29
N TRP A 32 0.48 1.87 -8.29
CA TRP A 32 -0.25 3.06 -7.87
C TRP A 32 -0.16 3.22 -6.37
N VAL A 33 -0.15 4.48 -5.95
CA VAL A 33 -0.30 4.87 -4.56
C VAL A 33 -1.73 4.61 -4.10
N ASP A 34 -2.72 5.04 -4.91
CA ASP A 34 -4.13 5.09 -4.55
C ASP A 34 -5.06 4.41 -5.57
N PHE A 35 -6.24 3.98 -5.14
CA PHE A 35 -7.23 3.30 -5.99
C PHE A 35 -7.75 4.18 -7.12
N SER A 36 -7.73 5.50 -6.96
CA SER A 36 -8.04 6.46 -8.04
C SER A 36 -6.93 6.65 -9.07
N GLN A 37 -5.80 5.96 -8.93
CA GLN A 37 -4.68 5.99 -9.89
C GLN A 37 -4.13 7.41 -10.09
N ARG A 38 -4.20 8.28 -9.07
CA ARG A 38 -3.74 9.67 -9.15
C ARG A 38 -2.22 9.77 -9.13
N TRP A 39 -1.56 8.88 -8.37
CA TRP A 39 -0.11 8.83 -8.32
C TRP A 39 0.40 7.46 -8.76
N GLU A 40 1.20 7.48 -9.82
CA GLU A 40 1.84 6.31 -10.39
C GLU A 40 3.23 6.11 -9.77
N LEU A 41 3.58 4.85 -9.51
CA LEU A 41 4.90 4.43 -9.03
C LEU A 41 5.72 3.71 -10.12
N GLY A 42 5.17 3.57 -11.32
CA GLY A 42 5.87 2.98 -12.45
C GLY A 42 7.05 3.82 -12.91
N HIS A 43 8.26 3.27 -12.79
CA HIS A 43 9.50 3.98 -13.16
C HIS A 43 9.63 4.30 -14.67
N ILE A 44 8.95 3.56 -15.55
CA ILE A 44 9.02 3.76 -17.01
C ILE A 44 7.63 3.65 -17.66
N ALA A 45 7.35 4.50 -18.65
CA ALA A 45 6.05 4.63 -19.29
C ALA A 45 5.55 3.32 -19.94
N ILE A 46 6.45 2.54 -20.56
CA ILE A 46 6.09 1.25 -21.19
C ILE A 46 5.55 0.26 -20.14
N ARG A 47 6.20 0.21 -18.97
CA ARG A 47 5.79 -0.68 -17.87
C ARG A 47 4.48 -0.21 -17.25
N GLN A 48 4.28 1.11 -17.15
CA GLN A 48 3.02 1.70 -16.69
C GLN A 48 1.85 1.37 -17.63
N ALA A 49 2.03 1.48 -18.95
CA ALA A 49 1.03 1.08 -19.93
C ALA A 49 0.67 -0.42 -19.81
N HIS A 50 1.68 -1.27 -19.57
CA HIS A 50 1.46 -2.69 -19.29
C HIS A 50 0.58 -2.89 -18.03
N TYR A 51 0.87 -2.18 -16.94
CA TYR A 51 0.07 -2.24 -15.71
C TYR A 51 -1.36 -1.81 -15.92
N TYR A 52 -1.58 -0.73 -16.68
CA TYR A 52 -2.92 -0.28 -17.04
C TYR A 52 -3.73 -1.30 -17.83
N SER A 53 -3.08 -2.09 -18.68
CA SER A 53 -3.77 -3.10 -19.48
C SER A 53 -4.14 -4.37 -18.69
N ARG A 54 -3.36 -4.72 -17.64
CA ARG A 54 -3.43 -6.07 -17.03
C ARG A 54 -3.76 -6.10 -15.56
N TYR A 55 -3.45 -5.06 -14.79
CA TYR A 55 -3.45 -5.14 -13.33
C TYR A 55 -4.27 -4.08 -12.62
N LYS A 56 -5.10 -3.32 -13.35
CA LYS A 56 -6.02 -2.33 -12.75
C LYS A 56 -6.96 -2.92 -11.70
N SER A 57 -7.37 -4.18 -11.87
CA SER A 57 -8.25 -4.88 -10.93
C SER A 57 -7.49 -5.59 -9.80
N ASN A 58 -6.15 -5.63 -9.84
CA ASN A 58 -5.35 -6.30 -8.83
C ASN A 58 -5.05 -5.33 -7.67
N GLY A 59 -5.79 -5.50 -6.56
CA GLY A 59 -5.61 -4.71 -5.34
C GLY A 59 -4.17 -4.69 -4.81
N ALA A 60 -3.41 -5.78 -4.97
CA ALA A 60 -2.03 -5.87 -4.50
C ALA A 60 -1.07 -4.88 -5.19
N MET A 61 -1.44 -4.33 -6.36
CA MET A 61 -0.61 -3.32 -7.05
C MET A 61 -0.82 -1.90 -6.50
N TYR A 62 -1.75 -1.73 -5.55
CA TYR A 62 -2.09 -0.46 -4.92
C TYR A 62 -1.52 -0.41 -3.50
N LEU A 63 -0.66 0.55 -3.22
CA LEU A 63 -0.10 0.72 -1.87
C LEU A 63 -1.21 1.02 -0.85
N GLU A 64 -2.27 1.75 -1.24
CA GLU A 64 -3.47 2.00 -0.44
C GLU A 64 -4.14 0.73 0.07
N SER A 65 -4.12 -0.36 -0.70
CA SER A 65 -4.73 -1.62 -0.29
C SER A 65 -4.05 -2.19 0.96
N VAL A 66 -2.72 -2.06 1.05
CA VAL A 66 -1.92 -2.54 2.18
C VAL A 66 -2.08 -1.60 3.36
N LEU A 67 -1.90 -0.30 3.13
CA LEU A 67 -1.91 0.71 4.20
C LEU A 67 -3.28 0.83 4.91
N ARG A 68 -4.38 0.48 4.24
CA ARG A 68 -5.71 0.39 4.85
C ARG A 68 -5.93 -0.85 5.72
N ASN A 69 -5.10 -1.88 5.57
CA ASN A 69 -5.27 -3.18 6.22
C ASN A 69 -4.19 -3.47 7.27
N ILE A 70 -3.36 -2.50 7.64
CA ILE A 70 -2.33 -2.64 8.68
C ILE A 70 -2.55 -1.63 9.81
N GLU A 71 -1.79 -1.77 10.90
CA GLU A 71 -1.69 -0.75 11.94
C GLU A 71 -0.87 0.45 11.42
N PHE A 72 -1.56 1.37 10.73
CA PHE A 72 -0.93 2.48 10.02
C PHE A 72 -0.08 3.37 10.93
N ALA A 73 -0.50 3.60 12.18
CA ALA A 73 0.24 4.46 13.10
C ALA A 73 1.60 3.85 13.50
N ALA A 74 1.65 2.57 13.85
CA ALA A 74 2.91 1.85 14.10
C ALA A 74 3.78 1.81 12.84
N TRP A 75 3.19 1.56 11.67
CA TRP A 75 3.94 1.62 10.41
C TRP A 75 4.58 2.99 10.21
N THR A 76 3.83 4.09 10.36
CA THR A 76 4.39 5.44 10.20
C THR A 76 5.46 5.73 11.23
N ASN A 77 5.22 5.40 12.51
CA ASN A 77 6.16 5.68 13.59
C ASN A 77 7.49 4.95 13.39
N PHE A 78 7.45 3.67 13.01
CA PHE A 78 8.65 2.88 12.70
C PHE A 78 9.45 3.48 11.54
N ASN A 79 8.76 3.99 10.53
CA ASN A 79 9.40 4.41 9.29
C ASN A 79 9.88 5.85 9.26
N LEU A 80 9.36 6.71 10.14
CA LEU A 80 9.82 8.09 10.30
C LEU A 80 11.27 8.17 10.82
N ASP A 81 11.76 7.13 11.51
CA ASP A 81 13.16 7.01 11.94
C ASP A 81 14.08 6.45 10.83
N SER A 82 13.53 6.00 9.69
CA SER A 82 14.30 5.46 8.55
C SER A 82 14.30 6.41 7.36
N SER A 83 15.48 6.76 6.85
CA SER A 83 15.62 7.72 5.73
C SER A 83 15.03 7.21 4.40
N LEU A 84 14.86 5.90 4.23
CA LEU A 84 14.37 5.28 2.99
C LEU A 84 12.86 5.46 2.76
N ILE A 85 12.10 5.71 3.83
CA ILE A 85 10.63 5.72 3.77
C ILE A 85 10.06 7.12 4.00
N ARG A 86 10.88 8.06 4.49
CA ARG A 86 10.51 9.48 4.60
C ARG A 86 9.97 10.02 3.28
N ASP A 87 10.64 9.78 2.15
CA ASP A 87 10.24 10.36 0.86
C ASP A 87 8.93 9.72 0.33
N VAL A 88 8.72 8.43 0.58
CA VAL A 88 7.45 7.74 0.25
C VAL A 88 6.32 8.24 1.15
N VAL A 89 6.58 8.42 2.44
CA VAL A 89 5.65 8.96 3.42
C VAL A 89 5.34 10.43 3.14
N GLU A 90 6.31 11.23 2.69
CA GLU A 90 6.10 12.61 2.27
C GLU A 90 5.26 12.70 0.99
N ILE A 91 5.53 11.86 -0.03
CA ILE A 91 4.69 11.75 -1.23
C ILE A 91 3.27 11.28 -0.86
N TRP A 92 3.15 10.33 0.06
CA TRP A 92 1.88 9.84 0.61
C TRP A 92 1.13 10.98 1.33
N ASN A 93 1.78 11.66 2.26
CA ASN A 93 1.23 12.73 3.12
C ASN A 93 0.92 14.03 2.38
N ALA A 94 1.70 14.40 1.36
CA ALA A 94 1.50 15.60 0.57
C ALA A 94 0.28 15.50 -0.36
N GLY A 95 -0.21 14.27 -0.64
CA GLY A 95 -1.19 14.03 -1.70
C GLY A 95 -2.63 13.76 -1.29
N THR A 96 -2.92 13.23 -0.08
CA THR A 96 -4.24 12.60 0.15
C THR A 96 -5.03 13.11 1.37
N PRO A 97 -6.26 13.64 1.18
CA PRO A 97 -7.23 13.88 2.26
C PRO A 97 -7.57 12.62 3.08
N LEU A 98 -7.39 11.44 2.47
CA LEU A 98 -7.65 10.14 3.08
C LEU A 98 -6.71 9.83 4.25
N ILE A 99 -5.44 10.25 4.22
CA ILE A 99 -4.49 10.00 5.32
C ILE A 99 -4.90 10.78 6.55
N LYS A 100 -5.33 12.04 6.42
CA LYS A 100 -5.87 12.77 7.56
C LYS A 100 -7.02 12.00 8.20
N LYS A 101 -7.83 11.29 7.42
CA LYS A 101 -8.91 10.42 7.91
C LYS A 101 -8.40 9.13 8.58
N LEU A 102 -7.36 8.49 8.04
CA LEU A 102 -6.77 7.26 8.58
C LEU A 102 -5.90 7.52 9.83
N VAL A 103 -5.13 8.61 9.86
CA VAL A 103 -4.34 9.09 11.01
C VAL A 103 -5.26 9.56 12.14
N ASN A 104 -6.38 10.22 11.83
CA ASN A 104 -7.33 10.71 12.84
C ASN A 104 -8.33 9.64 13.32
N GLY A 105 -8.05 8.35 13.12
CA GLY A 105 -8.68 7.29 13.89
C GLY A 105 -10.03 6.75 13.40
N ASN A 106 -10.45 7.00 12.16
CA ASN A 106 -11.64 6.33 11.61
C ASN A 106 -11.27 5.30 10.55
N ARG A 107 -11.04 4.07 11.02
CA ARG A 107 -10.99 2.84 10.20
C ARG A 107 -12.42 2.58 9.68
N THR A 108 -12.78 3.17 8.54
CA THR A 108 -13.99 2.79 7.77
C THR A 108 -13.63 1.73 6.74
#